data_AF-A0A1I0KH35-F1
#
_entry.id   AF-A0A1I0KH35-F1
#
_cell.length_a   1.000
_cell.length_b   1.000
_cell.length_c   1.000
_cell.angle_alpha   90.00
_cell.angle_beta   90.00
_cell.angle_gamma   90.00
#
_symmetry.space_group_name_H-M   'P 1'
#
loop_
_entity.id
_entity.type
_entity.pdbx_description
1 polymer ?
#
loop_
_entity_poly.entity_id
_entity_poly.type
_entity_poly.pdbx_seq_one_letter_code
_entity_poly.pdbx_strand_id
1 'polypeptide(L)'
;MTEGKIIKHYREKQQLTQRELGQGICSVTHLSKIERGITEYSPEIIDLLCERLHIEMATEVERFHETQRQLNEWHNAMVMQRSKEAETLKAQIEQEPLKDLPDYKIPYPLLLIRYHLYNSDLKPAQRLIREFQKEEYASTYVRNYFKHLQGIYYFLSGKFLDCIGVLTDIDESEYTEQEFYYHLALAYHSIHSNIIAYYYGEKALQYFRKTLNLVRIIDTESLLLIQLSVNEPHYFAIAKQSYENLIKACELCGSMDRKYKLLHNLAYEHMRRGLYDAAAGLFRQVMELVSDSNHPFYLTALDCYITSCAGAKRLPVSELLALTYQGLTLALERKDNRTINFNLLVLSLKEEWQTYYRYIEEEALPHFRSHGDTYQIERYERKLLDHYLKSGERDKALDLSLSIIGAISTGLEDY
;
A
#
# COMPACT_ATOMS: atom_id res chain seq x y z
N MET A 1 13.61 7.89 -34.77
CA MET A 1 12.90 7.34 -35.93
C MET A 1 12.02 6.21 -35.45
N THR A 2 10.71 6.41 -35.53
CA THR A 2 9.65 5.54 -34.98
C THR A 2 9.32 4.43 -35.96
N GLU A 3 9.42 4.73 -37.25
CA GLU A 3 9.09 3.91 -38.40
C GLU A 3 9.90 2.62 -38.43
N GLY A 4 11.22 2.71 -38.20
CA GLY A 4 12.09 1.53 -38.11
C GLY A 4 11.67 0.56 -37.00
N LYS A 5 11.21 1.08 -35.86
CA LYS A 5 10.76 0.27 -34.71
C LYS A 5 9.42 -0.42 -35.01
N ILE A 6 8.52 0.29 -35.67
CA ILE A 6 7.24 -0.26 -36.18
C ILE A 6 7.51 -1.39 -37.18
N ILE A 7 8.39 -1.17 -38.16
CA ILE A 7 8.79 -2.19 -39.15
C ILE A 7 9.33 -3.43 -38.45
N LYS A 8 10.25 -3.25 -37.50
CA LYS A 8 10.82 -4.36 -36.72
C LYS A 8 9.73 -5.16 -36.00
N HIS A 9 8.80 -4.47 -35.34
CA HIS A 9 7.71 -5.11 -34.59
C HIS A 9 6.80 -5.95 -35.47
N TYR A 10 6.32 -5.39 -36.59
CA TYR A 10 5.49 -6.14 -37.53
C TYR A 10 6.24 -7.29 -38.19
N ARG A 11 7.52 -7.11 -38.52
CA ARG A 11 8.39 -8.17 -39.03
C ARG A 11 8.45 -9.35 -38.05
N GLU A 12 8.73 -9.08 -36.76
CA GLU A 12 8.83 -10.10 -35.73
C GLU A 12 7.49 -10.78 -35.46
N LYS A 13 6.39 -10.02 -35.48
CA LYS A 13 5.02 -10.55 -35.36
C LYS A 13 4.64 -11.50 -36.50
N GLN A 14 5.10 -11.22 -37.71
CA GLN A 14 4.94 -12.09 -38.89
C GLN A 14 6.01 -13.18 -38.99
N GLN A 15 6.93 -13.27 -38.02
CA GLN A 15 8.05 -14.23 -37.98
C GLN A 15 8.99 -14.14 -39.19
N LEU A 16 9.09 -12.97 -39.83
CA LEU A 16 9.96 -12.74 -40.97
C LEU A 16 11.39 -12.44 -40.51
N THR A 17 12.38 -12.98 -41.22
CA THR A 17 13.78 -12.57 -41.09
C THR A 17 14.01 -11.23 -41.79
N GLN A 18 15.05 -10.50 -41.36
CA GLN A 18 15.47 -9.27 -42.07
C GLN A 18 15.83 -9.53 -43.53
N ARG A 19 16.28 -10.75 -43.86
CA ARG A 19 16.58 -11.16 -45.23
C ARG A 19 15.31 -11.26 -46.06
N GLU A 20 14.27 -11.92 -45.54
CA GLU A 20 13.00 -12.09 -46.24
C GLU A 20 12.29 -10.75 -46.43
N LEU A 21 12.24 -9.93 -45.37
CA LEU A 21 11.62 -8.60 -45.47
C LEU A 21 12.42 -7.69 -46.42
N GLY A 22 13.76 -7.70 -46.37
CA GLY A 22 14.61 -6.84 -47.19
C GLY A 22 14.81 -7.30 -48.64
N GLN A 23 14.42 -8.53 -49.00
CA GLN A 23 14.73 -9.11 -50.32
C GLN A 23 14.20 -8.26 -51.48
N GLY A 24 15.09 -7.83 -52.38
CA GLY A 24 14.72 -6.98 -53.52
C GLY A 24 14.42 -5.52 -53.15
N ILE A 25 14.61 -5.12 -51.88
CA ILE A 25 14.41 -3.74 -51.41
C ILE A 25 15.75 -3.17 -50.92
N CYS A 26 16.39 -3.80 -49.94
CA CYS A 26 17.66 -3.34 -49.36
C CYS A 26 18.49 -4.49 -48.74
N SER A 27 19.74 -4.21 -48.37
CA SER A 27 20.59 -5.21 -47.70
C SER A 27 20.14 -5.48 -46.26
N VAL A 28 20.38 -6.70 -45.76
CA VAL A 28 20.09 -7.08 -44.36
C VAL A 28 20.72 -6.10 -43.36
N THR A 29 21.97 -5.69 -43.62
CA THR A 29 22.68 -4.71 -42.80
C THR A 29 22.04 -3.33 -42.84
N HIS A 30 21.48 -2.92 -43.98
CA HIS A 30 20.78 -1.65 -44.10
C HIS A 30 19.45 -1.70 -43.35
N LEU A 31 18.63 -2.74 -43.54
CA LEU A 31 17.39 -2.94 -42.79
C LEU A 31 17.63 -2.99 -41.27
N SER A 32 18.66 -3.69 -40.82
CA SER A 32 19.06 -3.72 -39.40
C SER A 32 19.38 -2.33 -38.84
N LYS A 33 19.98 -1.45 -39.64
CA LYS A 33 20.25 -0.06 -39.24
C LYS A 33 18.98 0.79 -39.25
N ILE A 34 18.07 0.57 -40.20
CA ILE A 34 16.74 1.21 -40.24
C ILE A 34 15.94 0.85 -38.99
N GLU A 35 15.84 -0.45 -38.68
CA GLU A 35 15.08 -0.96 -37.53
C GLU A 35 15.59 -0.42 -36.18
N ARG A 36 16.89 -0.11 -36.09
CA ARG A 36 17.52 0.49 -34.91
C ARG A 36 17.49 2.02 -34.92
N GLY A 37 17.06 2.65 -36.01
CA GLY A 37 17.06 4.10 -36.16
C GLY A 37 18.47 4.72 -36.27
N ILE A 38 19.44 3.99 -36.82
CA ILE A 38 20.86 4.40 -36.89
C ILE A 38 21.24 4.97 -38.28
N THR A 39 20.43 4.71 -39.31
CA THR A 39 20.67 5.20 -40.68
C THR A 39 19.46 5.93 -41.21
N GLU A 40 19.70 6.95 -42.02
CA GLU A 40 18.67 7.52 -42.90
C GLU A 40 18.28 6.50 -43.97
N TYR A 41 17.05 6.61 -44.42
CA TYR A 41 16.42 5.79 -45.44
C TYR A 41 15.58 6.68 -46.35
N SER A 42 15.37 6.23 -47.58
CA SER A 42 14.49 6.95 -48.51
C SER A 42 13.02 6.55 -48.26
N PRO A 43 12.05 7.44 -48.55
CA PRO A 43 10.63 7.12 -48.44
C PRO A 43 10.24 5.85 -49.22
N GLU A 44 10.82 5.64 -50.40
CA GLU A 44 10.53 4.51 -51.26
C GLU A 44 10.91 3.17 -50.62
N ILE A 45 12.00 3.13 -49.83
CA ILE A 45 12.38 1.92 -49.09
C ILE A 45 11.33 1.59 -48.03
N ILE A 46 10.81 2.60 -47.32
CA ILE A 46 9.78 2.41 -46.31
C ILE A 46 8.48 1.94 -46.95
N ASP A 47 8.06 2.55 -48.05
CA ASP A 47 6.85 2.16 -48.76
C ASP A 47 6.89 0.69 -49.20
N LEU A 48 8.01 0.25 -49.79
CA LEU A 48 8.20 -1.14 -50.21
C LEU A 48 8.19 -2.13 -49.02
N LEU A 49 8.77 -1.75 -47.88
CA LEU A 49 8.76 -2.57 -46.67
C LEU A 49 7.35 -2.64 -46.08
N CYS A 50 6.61 -1.52 -46.06
CA CYS A 50 5.24 -1.43 -45.58
C CYS A 50 4.27 -2.24 -46.45
N GLU A 51 4.42 -2.18 -47.77
CA GLU A 51 3.63 -2.99 -48.71
C GLU A 51 3.79 -4.48 -48.42
N ARG A 52 5.02 -4.93 -48.16
CA ARG A 52 5.33 -6.32 -47.81
C ARG A 52 4.79 -6.74 -46.44
N LEU A 53 4.77 -5.82 -45.48
CA LEU A 53 4.20 -6.05 -44.15
C LEU A 53 2.68 -5.87 -44.11
N HIS A 54 2.06 -5.40 -45.19
CA HIS A 54 0.64 -5.05 -45.28
C HIS A 54 0.21 -4.02 -44.22
N ILE A 55 1.01 -2.98 -44.04
CA ILE A 55 0.74 -1.88 -43.10
C ILE A 55 0.80 -0.53 -43.80
N GLU A 56 0.14 0.47 -43.21
CA GLU A 56 0.24 1.88 -43.62
C GLU A 56 1.06 2.64 -42.58
N MET A 57 2.26 3.11 -42.96
CA MET A 57 3.20 3.68 -42.00
C MET A 57 2.65 4.92 -41.28
N ALA A 58 1.96 5.80 -42.00
CA ALA A 58 1.38 7.01 -41.42
C ALA A 58 0.38 6.68 -40.30
N THR A 59 -0.54 5.73 -40.58
CA THR A 59 -1.51 5.23 -39.60
C THR A 59 -0.84 4.56 -38.41
N GLU A 60 0.20 3.78 -38.63
CA GLU A 60 0.90 3.07 -37.55
C GLU A 60 1.75 4.02 -36.69
N VAL A 61 2.30 5.09 -37.25
CA VAL A 61 2.96 6.15 -36.48
C VAL A 61 1.95 6.91 -35.61
N GLU A 62 0.78 7.24 -36.14
CA GLU A 62 -0.31 7.84 -35.36
C GLU A 62 -0.75 6.90 -34.23
N ARG A 63 -0.97 5.62 -34.55
CA ARG A 63 -1.31 4.57 -33.57
C ARG A 63 -0.24 4.46 -32.49
N PHE A 64 1.04 4.50 -32.84
CA PHE A 64 2.13 4.46 -31.87
C PHE A 64 2.02 5.59 -30.83
N HIS A 65 1.79 6.82 -31.29
CA HIS A 65 1.64 7.97 -30.40
C HIS A 65 0.38 7.87 -29.53
N GLU A 66 -0.72 7.35 -30.08
CA GLU A 66 -1.95 7.11 -29.33
C GLU A 66 -1.75 6.03 -28.26
N THR A 67 -1.16 4.88 -28.61
CA THR A 67 -0.84 3.81 -27.66
C THR A 67 0.10 4.33 -26.57
N GLN A 68 1.10 5.14 -26.91
CA GLN A 68 1.98 5.77 -25.91
C GLN A 68 1.19 6.67 -24.95
N ARG A 69 0.23 7.44 -25.46
CA ARG A 69 -0.66 8.27 -24.63
C ARG A 69 -1.49 7.40 -23.69
N GLN A 70 -2.15 6.37 -24.21
CA GLN A 70 -2.97 5.44 -23.42
C GLN A 70 -2.17 4.73 -22.32
N LEU A 71 -0.94 4.28 -22.60
CA LEU A 71 -0.05 3.68 -21.60
C LEU A 71 0.29 4.67 -20.47
N ASN A 72 0.55 5.94 -20.80
CA ASN A 72 0.80 6.98 -19.81
C ASN A 72 -0.46 7.32 -19.00
N GLU A 73 -1.62 7.39 -19.64
CA GLU A 73 -2.91 7.59 -18.97
C GLU A 73 -3.21 6.42 -18.01
N TRP A 74 -2.92 5.19 -18.43
CA TRP A 74 -3.11 4.00 -17.59
C TRP A 74 -2.18 4.01 -16.38
N HIS A 75 -0.92 4.37 -16.57
CA HIS A 75 0.02 4.61 -15.47
C HIS A 75 -0.54 5.64 -14.48
N ASN A 76 -0.97 6.80 -14.98
CA ASN A 76 -1.49 7.88 -14.17
C ASN A 76 -2.77 7.48 -13.43
N ALA A 77 -3.69 6.75 -14.07
CA ALA A 77 -4.91 6.26 -13.44
C ALA A 77 -4.59 5.37 -12.22
N MET A 78 -3.58 4.49 -12.33
CA MET A 78 -3.13 3.67 -11.20
C MET A 78 -2.44 4.49 -10.09
N VAL A 79 -1.59 5.45 -10.44
CA VAL A 79 -0.95 6.36 -9.44
C VAL A 79 -2.00 7.20 -8.71
N MET A 80 -3.00 7.68 -9.43
CA MET A 80 -4.10 8.53 -8.93
C MET A 80 -5.25 7.76 -8.28
N GLN A 81 -5.13 6.43 -8.14
CA GLN A 81 -6.14 5.57 -7.49
C GLN A 81 -7.51 5.58 -8.18
N ARG A 82 -7.54 5.66 -9.51
CA ARG A 82 -8.75 5.71 -10.33
C ARG A 82 -9.10 4.34 -10.90
N SER A 83 -9.53 3.40 -10.05
CA SER A 83 -9.71 1.99 -10.42
C SER A 83 -10.56 1.79 -11.68
N LYS A 84 -11.71 2.47 -11.80
CA LYS A 84 -12.60 2.31 -12.97
C LYS A 84 -11.94 2.74 -14.29
N GLU A 85 -11.18 3.84 -14.24
CA GLU A 85 -10.42 4.32 -15.40
C GLU A 85 -9.29 3.34 -15.75
N ALA A 86 -8.57 2.84 -14.73
CA ALA A 86 -7.49 1.87 -14.92
C ALA A 86 -7.97 0.55 -15.55
N GLU A 87 -9.13 0.02 -15.15
CA GLU A 87 -9.73 -1.17 -15.76
C GLU A 87 -10.16 -0.92 -17.21
N THR A 88 -10.77 0.24 -17.48
CA THR A 88 -11.21 0.61 -18.83
C THR A 88 -10.01 0.73 -19.79
N LEU A 89 -8.96 1.42 -19.36
CA LEU A 89 -7.74 1.61 -20.14
C LEU A 89 -7.01 0.28 -20.38
N LYS A 90 -6.96 -0.61 -19.38
CA LYS A 90 -6.37 -1.96 -19.56
C LYS A 90 -7.05 -2.72 -20.70
N ALA A 91 -8.38 -2.75 -20.70
CA ALA A 91 -9.15 -3.45 -21.74
C ALA A 91 -8.93 -2.87 -23.14
N GLN A 92 -8.77 -1.55 -23.25
CA GLN A 92 -8.46 -0.86 -24.51
C GLN A 92 -7.03 -1.19 -24.99
N ILE A 93 -6.03 -0.98 -24.14
CA ILE A 93 -4.62 -1.23 -24.45
C ILE A 93 -4.38 -2.69 -24.83
N GLU A 94 -5.11 -3.63 -24.23
CA GLU A 94 -4.97 -5.06 -24.56
C GLU A 94 -5.28 -5.38 -26.02
N GLN A 95 -6.13 -4.58 -26.67
CA GLN A 95 -6.47 -4.70 -28.09
C GLN A 95 -5.48 -3.97 -29.02
N GLU A 96 -4.61 -3.12 -28.49
CA GLU A 96 -3.69 -2.34 -29.31
C GLU A 96 -2.54 -3.19 -29.88
N PRO A 97 -2.38 -3.28 -31.21
CA PRO A 97 -1.35 -4.11 -31.85
C PRO A 97 0.09 -3.73 -31.48
N LEU A 98 0.31 -2.47 -31.10
CA LEU A 98 1.61 -1.87 -30.84
C LEU A 98 1.96 -1.81 -29.34
N LYS A 99 1.10 -2.33 -28.44
CA LYS A 99 1.29 -2.21 -26.98
C LYS A 99 2.63 -2.78 -26.47
N ASP A 100 3.15 -3.81 -27.13
CA ASP A 100 4.34 -4.55 -26.70
C ASP A 100 5.66 -3.94 -27.21
N LEU A 101 5.61 -2.80 -27.92
CA LEU A 101 6.81 -2.09 -28.34
C LEU A 101 7.64 -1.66 -27.11
N PRO A 102 8.94 -2.01 -27.04
CA PRO A 102 9.79 -1.72 -25.88
C PRO A 102 10.17 -0.24 -25.76
N ASP A 103 9.90 0.56 -26.80
CA ASP A 103 10.36 1.93 -26.95
C ASP A 103 9.51 2.98 -26.21
N TYR A 104 8.39 2.57 -25.61
CA TYR A 104 7.63 3.45 -24.74
C TYR A 104 8.43 3.79 -23.47
N LYS A 105 8.20 5.00 -22.92
CA LYS A 105 8.83 5.47 -21.66
C LYS A 105 8.69 4.44 -20.54
N ILE A 106 7.49 3.86 -20.40
CA ILE A 106 7.22 2.72 -19.54
C ILE A 106 6.64 1.60 -20.43
N PRO A 107 7.40 0.52 -20.66
CA PRO A 107 6.92 -0.63 -21.42
C PRO A 107 5.66 -1.26 -20.82
N TYR A 108 4.76 -1.76 -21.67
CA TYR A 108 3.51 -2.42 -21.26
C TYR A 108 3.72 -3.55 -20.21
N PRO A 109 4.73 -4.44 -20.31
CA PRO A 109 4.95 -5.46 -19.28
C PRO A 109 5.16 -4.92 -17.87
N LEU A 110 5.82 -3.76 -17.73
CA LEU A 110 6.00 -3.10 -16.43
C LEU A 110 4.68 -2.53 -15.90
N LEU A 111 3.86 -1.94 -16.78
CA LEU A 111 2.53 -1.47 -16.40
C LEU A 111 1.59 -2.62 -16.02
N LEU A 112 1.73 -3.79 -16.66
CA LEU A 112 0.98 -4.99 -16.29
C LEU A 112 1.39 -5.53 -14.91
N ILE A 113 2.69 -5.53 -14.58
CA ILE A 113 3.16 -5.82 -13.21
C ILE A 113 2.50 -4.83 -12.24
N ARG A 114 2.57 -3.52 -12.53
CA ARG A 114 1.99 -2.49 -11.68
C ARG A 114 0.49 -2.70 -11.48
N TYR A 115 -0.26 -3.05 -12.52
CA TYR A 115 -1.69 -3.34 -12.45
C TYR A 115 -2.00 -4.51 -11.51
N HIS A 116 -1.25 -5.61 -11.61
CA HIS A 116 -1.43 -6.72 -10.68
C HIS A 116 -1.09 -6.32 -9.24
N LEU A 117 -0.04 -5.52 -9.02
CA LEU A 117 0.29 -5.00 -7.70
C LEU A 117 -0.79 -4.05 -7.15
N TYR A 118 -1.35 -3.20 -8.00
CA TYR A 118 -2.45 -2.29 -7.69
C TYR A 118 -3.69 -3.05 -7.19
N ASN A 119 -4.00 -4.19 -7.82
CA ASN A 119 -5.11 -5.07 -7.44
C ASN A 119 -4.74 -6.10 -6.35
N SER A 120 -3.53 -6.03 -5.78
CA SER A 120 -3.01 -7.00 -4.79
C SER A 120 -2.91 -8.46 -5.28
N ASP A 121 -2.80 -8.65 -6.59
CA ASP A 121 -2.62 -9.95 -7.26
C ASP A 121 -1.13 -10.38 -7.25
N LEU A 122 -0.64 -10.84 -6.10
CA LEU A 122 0.78 -11.14 -5.92
C LEU A 122 1.32 -12.28 -6.78
N LYS A 123 0.50 -13.28 -7.10
CA LYS A 123 0.93 -14.47 -7.88
C LYS A 123 1.26 -14.11 -9.34
N PRO A 124 0.36 -13.46 -10.12
CA PRO A 124 0.71 -12.95 -11.44
C PRO A 124 1.86 -11.94 -11.40
N ALA A 125 1.85 -11.00 -10.44
CA ALA A 125 2.91 -10.00 -10.32
C ALA A 125 4.29 -10.64 -10.14
N GLN A 126 4.42 -11.63 -9.24
CA GLN A 126 5.69 -12.32 -9.02
C GLN A 126 6.19 -13.03 -10.28
N ARG A 127 5.31 -13.67 -11.05
CA ARG A 127 5.67 -14.35 -12.30
C ARG A 127 6.25 -13.35 -13.31
N LEU A 128 5.52 -12.26 -13.55
CA LEU A 128 5.93 -11.23 -14.50
C LEU A 128 7.21 -10.51 -14.05
N ILE A 129 7.40 -10.28 -12.74
CA ILE A 129 8.66 -9.72 -12.20
C ILE A 129 9.85 -10.64 -12.54
N ARG A 130 9.69 -11.96 -12.36
CA ARG A 130 10.76 -12.93 -12.70
C ARG A 130 11.04 -12.96 -14.20
N GLU A 131 10.00 -12.92 -15.04
CA GLU A 131 10.13 -12.91 -16.50
C GLU A 131 10.76 -11.61 -17.03
N PHE A 132 10.51 -10.46 -16.37
CA PHE A 132 11.06 -9.17 -16.77
C PHE A 132 12.49 -8.92 -16.24
N GLN A 133 12.94 -9.64 -15.22
CA GLN A 133 14.28 -9.49 -14.67
C GLN A 133 15.33 -9.69 -15.78
N LYS A 134 16.19 -8.68 -15.98
CA LYS A 134 17.23 -8.66 -17.01
C LYS A 134 18.57 -8.27 -16.41
N GLU A 135 19.65 -8.66 -17.08
CA GLU A 135 21.01 -8.19 -16.77
C GLU A 135 21.18 -6.73 -17.19
N GLU A 136 20.63 -6.35 -18.34
CA GLU A 136 20.66 -4.98 -18.86
C GLU A 136 19.25 -4.46 -19.19
N TYR A 137 19.01 -3.20 -18.86
CA TYR A 137 17.75 -2.49 -19.12
C TYR A 137 17.94 -1.45 -20.22
N ALA A 138 16.87 -1.16 -20.96
CA ALA A 138 16.89 -0.18 -22.06
C ALA A 138 17.26 1.24 -21.61
N SER A 139 17.02 1.59 -20.35
CA SER A 139 17.42 2.86 -19.74
C SER A 139 17.48 2.76 -18.21
N THR A 140 18.17 3.70 -17.57
CA THR A 140 18.15 3.86 -16.10
C THR A 140 16.74 4.08 -15.58
N TYR A 141 15.92 4.85 -16.31
CA TYR A 141 14.52 5.10 -15.93
C TYR A 141 13.73 3.78 -15.84
N VAL A 142 13.86 2.90 -16.84
CA VAL A 142 13.19 1.57 -16.85
C VAL A 142 13.70 0.70 -15.69
N ARG A 143 15.01 0.72 -15.41
CA ARG A 143 15.60 0.01 -14.27
C ARG A 143 15.02 0.51 -12.93
N ASN A 144 14.99 1.82 -12.70
CA ASN A 144 14.46 2.41 -11.46
C ASN A 144 12.95 2.23 -11.33
N TYR A 145 12.19 2.30 -12.43
CA TYR A 145 10.78 1.96 -12.43
C TYR A 145 10.55 0.50 -12.00
N PHE A 146 11.34 -0.43 -12.53
CA PHE A 146 11.26 -1.83 -12.14
C PHE A 146 11.62 -2.06 -10.66
N LYS A 147 12.66 -1.40 -10.14
CA LYS A 147 12.98 -1.39 -8.69
C LYS A 147 11.81 -0.90 -7.85
N HIS A 148 11.13 0.17 -8.30
CA HIS A 148 9.94 0.67 -7.62
C HIS A 148 8.83 -0.40 -7.57
N LEU A 149 8.56 -1.12 -8.67
CA LEU A 149 7.58 -2.22 -8.67
C LEU A 149 8.01 -3.39 -7.75
N GLN A 150 9.30 -3.72 -7.70
CA GLN A 150 9.82 -4.71 -6.75
C GLN A 150 9.59 -4.28 -5.31
N GLY A 151 9.82 -3.00 -4.98
CA GLY A 151 9.52 -2.45 -3.66
C GLY A 151 8.05 -2.59 -3.28
N ILE A 152 7.13 -2.21 -4.19
CA ILE A 152 5.69 -2.41 -3.99
C ILE A 152 5.37 -3.89 -3.75
N TYR A 153 5.94 -4.80 -4.56
CA TYR A 153 5.76 -6.24 -4.39
C TYR A 153 6.26 -6.74 -3.02
N TYR A 154 7.46 -6.34 -2.60
CA TYR A 154 8.03 -6.72 -1.32
C TYR A 154 7.17 -6.21 -0.16
N PHE A 155 6.73 -4.96 -0.21
CA PHE A 155 5.83 -4.38 0.79
C PHE A 155 4.52 -5.19 0.90
N LEU A 156 3.83 -5.41 -0.22
CA LEU A 156 2.57 -6.17 -0.23
C LEU A 156 2.76 -7.65 0.18
N SER A 157 3.97 -8.19 0.03
CA SER A 157 4.34 -9.54 0.47
C SER A 157 4.79 -9.61 1.93
N GLY A 158 4.76 -8.50 2.68
CA GLY A 158 5.21 -8.40 4.07
C GLY A 158 6.74 -8.40 4.26
N LYS A 159 7.51 -8.26 3.18
CA LYS A 159 8.99 -8.25 3.20
C LYS A 159 9.52 -6.82 3.29
N PHE A 160 9.30 -6.19 4.43
CA PHE A 160 9.54 -4.75 4.59
C PHE A 160 11.02 -4.35 4.45
N LEU A 161 11.96 -5.19 4.92
CA LEU A 161 13.40 -4.92 4.78
C LEU A 161 13.86 -5.00 3.31
N ASP A 162 13.39 -6.00 2.55
CA ASP A 162 13.67 -6.12 1.11
C ASP A 162 13.09 -4.92 0.34
N CYS A 163 11.90 -4.45 0.74
CA CYS A 163 11.28 -3.23 0.19
C CYS A 163 12.18 -2.02 0.42
N ILE A 164 12.66 -1.82 1.65
CA ILE A 164 13.55 -0.70 1.99
C ILE A 164 14.82 -0.78 1.13
N GLY A 165 15.51 -1.91 1.12
CA GLY A 165 16.76 -2.08 0.37
C GLY A 165 16.62 -1.78 -1.12
N VAL A 166 15.59 -2.30 -1.79
CA VAL A 166 15.42 -2.06 -3.23
C VAL A 166 15.02 -0.62 -3.55
N LEU A 167 14.25 0.03 -2.68
CA LEU A 167 13.75 1.39 -2.92
C LEU A 167 14.79 2.46 -2.58
N THR A 168 15.68 2.23 -1.61
CA THR A 168 16.80 3.15 -1.32
C THR A 168 17.84 3.17 -2.43
N ASP A 169 17.92 2.09 -3.23
CA ASP A 169 18.83 1.99 -4.37
C ASP A 169 18.32 2.68 -5.65
N ILE A 170 17.19 3.39 -5.59
CA ILE A 170 16.65 4.16 -6.71
C ILE A 170 17.48 5.44 -6.89
N ASP A 171 18.03 5.63 -8.08
CA ASP A 171 18.73 6.87 -8.45
C ASP A 171 17.72 7.97 -8.82
N GLU A 172 17.59 8.96 -7.92
CA GLU A 172 16.67 10.09 -8.04
C GLU A 172 17.03 11.07 -9.16
N SER A 173 18.29 11.10 -9.59
CA SER A 173 18.74 12.04 -10.63
C SER A 173 18.11 11.74 -11.99
N GLU A 174 17.72 10.48 -12.21
CA GLU A 174 17.17 9.99 -13.47
C GLU A 174 15.75 9.40 -13.33
N TYR A 175 15.17 9.38 -12.12
CA TYR A 175 13.82 8.85 -11.85
C TYR A 175 12.89 9.90 -11.25
N THR A 176 11.96 10.40 -12.06
CA THR A 176 11.06 11.51 -11.69
C THR A 176 9.85 11.10 -10.85
N GLU A 177 9.51 9.81 -10.83
CA GLU A 177 8.31 9.30 -10.15
C GLU A 177 8.58 9.08 -8.65
N GLN A 178 8.46 10.14 -7.86
CA GLN A 178 8.78 10.12 -6.43
C GLN A 178 7.71 9.45 -5.54
N GLU A 179 6.75 8.73 -6.12
CA GLU A 179 5.80 7.90 -5.37
C GLU A 179 6.51 6.83 -4.53
N PHE A 180 7.72 6.38 -4.90
CA PHE A 180 8.45 5.38 -4.12
C PHE A 180 8.74 5.82 -2.67
N TYR A 181 8.80 7.12 -2.39
CA TYR A 181 8.92 7.64 -1.02
C TYR A 181 7.72 7.26 -0.15
N TYR A 182 6.52 7.17 -0.72
CA TYR A 182 5.35 6.72 0.00
C TYR A 182 5.50 5.25 0.43
N HIS A 183 6.01 4.40 -0.47
CA HIS A 183 6.26 2.99 -0.16
C HIS A 183 7.40 2.82 0.86
N LEU A 184 8.44 3.65 0.81
CA LEU A 184 9.47 3.71 1.86
C LEU A 184 8.86 4.11 3.21
N ALA A 185 8.04 5.16 3.25
CA ALA A 185 7.39 5.61 4.48
C ALA A 185 6.54 4.50 5.11
N LEU A 186 5.77 3.77 4.30
CA LEU A 186 5.00 2.62 4.75
C LEU A 186 5.89 1.48 5.26
N ALA A 187 6.96 1.13 4.54
CA ALA A 187 7.86 0.06 4.94
C ALA A 187 8.59 0.37 6.25
N TYR A 188 9.08 1.60 6.44
CA TYR A 188 9.68 2.05 7.70
C TYR A 188 8.67 2.09 8.85
N HIS A 189 7.41 2.48 8.58
CA HIS A 189 6.35 2.40 9.57
C HIS A 189 6.10 0.94 10.00
N SER A 190 6.09 0.00 9.05
CA SER A 190 5.86 -1.43 9.32
C SER A 190 6.98 -2.09 10.14
N ILE A 191 8.17 -1.49 10.22
CA ILE A 191 9.27 -1.94 11.10
C ILE A 191 9.44 -1.04 12.32
N HIS A 192 8.44 -0.22 12.66
CA HIS A 192 8.42 0.69 13.81
C HIS A 192 9.52 1.77 13.81
N SER A 193 10.09 2.08 12.65
CA SER A 193 11.06 3.16 12.48
C SER A 193 10.35 4.49 12.22
N ASN A 194 9.63 4.98 13.23
CA ASN A 194 8.67 6.10 13.09
C ASN A 194 9.29 7.41 12.57
N ILE A 195 10.51 7.75 13.00
CA ILE A 195 11.20 8.98 12.58
C ILE A 195 11.51 8.94 11.08
N ILE A 196 12.05 7.82 10.60
CA ILE A 196 12.38 7.64 9.18
C ILE A 196 11.11 7.52 8.33
N ALA A 197 10.06 6.86 8.86
CA ALA A 197 8.75 6.82 8.23
C ALA A 197 8.18 8.24 8.03
N TYR A 198 8.28 9.10 9.04
CA TYR A 198 7.87 10.50 8.95
C TYR A 198 8.68 11.27 7.90
N TYR A 199 10.01 11.11 7.89
CA TYR A 199 10.90 11.74 6.91
C TYR A 199 10.52 11.43 5.45
N TYR A 200 10.34 10.14 5.12
CA TYR A 200 9.94 9.76 3.77
C TYR A 200 8.47 10.12 3.47
N GLY A 201 7.59 10.11 4.49
CA GLY A 201 6.21 10.56 4.35
C GLY A 201 6.11 12.03 3.95
N GLU A 202 6.91 12.91 4.54
CA GLU A 202 6.97 14.33 4.16
C GLU A 202 7.43 14.51 2.70
N LYS A 203 8.44 13.74 2.26
CA LYS A 203 8.88 13.75 0.85
C LYS A 203 7.76 13.31 -0.10
N ALA A 204 7.07 12.22 0.23
CA ALA A 204 5.94 11.73 -0.54
C ALA A 204 4.79 12.76 -0.60
N LEU A 205 4.52 13.44 0.53
CA LEU A 205 3.48 14.47 0.61
C LEU A 205 3.78 15.66 -0.31
N GLN A 206 5.03 16.12 -0.35
CA GLN A 206 5.46 17.17 -1.28
C GLN A 206 5.23 16.75 -2.74
N TYR A 207 5.58 15.51 -3.09
CA TYR A 207 5.34 14.97 -4.42
C TYR A 207 3.85 14.93 -4.78
N PHE A 208 3.00 14.39 -3.90
CA PHE A 208 1.57 14.28 -4.17
C PHE A 208 0.84 15.64 -4.19
N ARG A 209 1.33 16.64 -3.46
CA ARG A 209 0.86 18.02 -3.59
C ARG A 209 1.22 18.61 -4.96
N LYS A 210 2.45 18.41 -5.42
CA LYS A 210 2.89 18.87 -6.76
C LYS A 210 2.10 18.21 -7.89
N THR A 211 1.72 16.94 -7.74
CA THR A 211 0.95 16.17 -8.74
C THR A 211 -0.56 16.23 -8.53
N LEU A 212 -1.05 16.98 -7.54
CA LEU A 212 -2.47 17.14 -7.20
C LEU A 212 -3.18 15.80 -6.94
N ASN A 213 -2.46 14.82 -6.40
CA ASN A 213 -3.00 13.51 -6.06
C ASN A 213 -3.67 13.54 -4.68
N LEU A 214 -4.88 14.11 -4.62
CA LEU A 214 -5.62 14.33 -3.37
C LEU A 214 -5.79 13.06 -2.54
N VAL A 215 -6.04 11.93 -3.20
CA VAL A 215 -6.24 10.64 -2.54
C VAL A 215 -4.97 10.20 -1.81
N ARG A 216 -3.81 10.33 -2.47
CA ARG A 216 -2.50 10.03 -1.86
C ARG A 216 -2.06 11.08 -0.84
N ILE A 217 -2.45 12.35 -0.99
CA ILE A 217 -2.26 13.36 0.05
C ILE A 217 -2.96 12.92 1.35
N ILE A 218 -4.22 12.49 1.26
CA ILE A 218 -4.98 12.01 2.42
C ILE A 218 -4.30 10.78 3.04
N ASP A 219 -3.91 9.79 2.22
CA ASP A 219 -3.22 8.58 2.71
C ASP A 219 -1.92 8.93 3.43
N THR A 220 -1.14 9.86 2.87
CA THR A 220 0.16 10.26 3.42
C THR A 220 0.00 11.09 4.69
N GLU A 221 -0.89 12.07 4.71
CA GLU A 221 -1.15 12.86 5.94
C GLU A 221 -1.74 11.98 7.06
N SER A 222 -2.58 10.98 6.72
CA SER A 222 -3.03 9.97 7.68
C SER A 222 -1.86 9.20 8.30
N LEU A 223 -0.90 8.74 7.47
CA LEU A 223 0.31 8.06 7.95
C LEU A 223 1.14 8.95 8.88
N LEU A 224 1.33 10.22 8.51
CA LEU A 224 2.09 11.18 9.30
C LEU A 224 1.44 11.45 10.66
N LEU A 225 0.11 11.57 10.71
CA LEU A 225 -0.63 11.75 11.98
C LEU A 225 -0.46 10.57 12.93
N ILE A 226 -0.37 9.34 12.41
CA ILE A 226 -0.09 8.14 13.22
C ILE A 226 1.32 8.23 13.84
N GLN A 227 2.32 8.68 13.07
CA GLN A 227 3.70 8.77 13.58
C GLN A 227 3.83 9.80 14.71
N LEU A 228 3.07 10.90 14.63
CA LEU A 228 3.20 12.01 15.55
C LEU A 228 2.75 11.68 16.99
N SER A 229 2.12 10.53 17.24
CA SER A 229 1.70 9.99 18.56
C SER A 229 1.91 10.93 19.75
N VAL A 230 1.07 11.97 19.86
CA VAL A 230 1.44 13.12 20.69
C VAL A 230 0.94 12.97 22.11
N ASN A 231 1.87 12.77 23.05
CA ASN A 231 1.55 12.64 24.48
C ASN A 231 1.07 13.95 25.12
N GLU A 232 1.27 15.09 24.46
CA GLU A 232 0.97 16.42 24.98
C GLU A 232 -0.43 16.94 24.54
N PRO A 233 -1.25 17.51 25.46
CA PRO A 233 -2.63 17.95 25.16
C PRO A 233 -2.76 18.99 24.05
N HIS A 234 -1.81 19.95 23.96
CA HIS A 234 -1.84 21.00 22.93
C HIS A 234 -1.76 20.41 21.52
N TYR A 235 -0.87 19.45 21.34
CA TYR A 235 -0.67 18.81 20.05
C TYR A 235 -1.81 17.85 19.69
N PHE A 236 -2.53 17.31 20.68
CA PHE A 236 -3.74 16.55 20.40
C PHE A 236 -4.83 17.42 19.73
N ALA A 237 -4.97 18.69 20.14
CA ALA A 237 -5.92 19.60 19.49
C ALA A 237 -5.56 19.84 18.02
N ILE A 238 -4.27 20.01 17.72
CA ILE A 238 -3.76 20.15 16.36
C ILE A 238 -4.03 18.87 15.55
N ALA A 239 -3.66 17.71 16.08
CA ALA A 239 -3.89 16.43 15.42
C ALA A 239 -5.38 16.17 15.14
N LYS A 240 -6.25 16.46 16.12
CA LYS A 240 -7.71 16.39 15.96
C LYS A 240 -8.20 17.27 14.82
N GLN A 241 -7.77 18.52 14.76
CA GLN A 241 -8.15 19.44 13.68
C GLN A 241 -7.68 18.90 12.32
N SER A 242 -6.48 18.34 12.24
CA SER A 242 -5.95 17.71 11.03
C SER A 242 -6.79 16.52 10.59
N TYR A 243 -7.17 15.61 11.51
CA TYR A 243 -8.08 14.51 11.21
C TYR A 243 -9.43 15.02 10.69
N GLU A 244 -10.03 16.01 11.34
CA GLU A 244 -11.31 16.60 10.91
C GLU A 244 -11.22 17.22 9.51
N ASN A 245 -10.10 17.85 9.16
CA ASN A 245 -9.87 18.39 7.82
C ASN A 245 -9.75 17.28 6.78
N LEU A 246 -9.01 16.20 7.08
CA LEU A 246 -8.90 15.04 6.18
C LEU A 246 -10.24 14.32 5.99
N ILE A 247 -11.04 14.18 7.06
CA ILE A 247 -12.38 13.58 7.00
C ILE A 247 -13.28 14.40 6.05
N LYS A 248 -13.27 15.74 6.17
CA LYS A 248 -13.99 16.62 5.23
C LYS A 248 -13.47 16.49 3.80
N ALA A 249 -12.15 16.40 3.62
CA ALA A 249 -11.56 16.20 2.30
C ALA A 249 -12.03 14.88 1.65
N CYS A 250 -12.14 13.80 2.42
CA CYS A 250 -12.70 12.52 1.95
C CYS A 250 -14.15 12.65 1.47
N GLU A 251 -14.97 13.46 2.14
CA GLU A 251 -16.36 13.72 1.73
C GLU A 251 -16.41 14.46 0.40
N LEU A 252 -15.56 15.47 0.22
CA LEU A 252 -15.49 16.27 -1.00
C LEU A 252 -15.00 15.46 -2.21
N CYS A 253 -14.08 14.51 -2.01
CA CYS A 253 -13.55 13.67 -3.09
C CYS A 253 -14.26 12.31 -3.23
N GLY A 254 -15.26 12.01 -2.39
CA GLY A 254 -16.03 10.77 -2.44
C GLY A 254 -15.28 9.51 -1.97
N SER A 255 -14.20 9.64 -1.19
CA SER A 255 -13.39 8.51 -0.69
C SER A 255 -13.90 8.00 0.66
N MET A 256 -15.02 7.28 0.64
CA MET A 256 -15.61 6.70 1.86
C MET A 256 -14.70 5.68 2.56
N ASP A 257 -13.88 4.97 1.78
CA ASP A 257 -12.91 3.99 2.26
C ASP A 257 -11.83 4.60 3.17
N ARG A 258 -11.42 5.84 2.89
CA ARG A 258 -10.49 6.60 3.73
C ARG A 258 -11.20 7.28 4.88
N LYS A 259 -12.42 7.77 4.65
CA LYS A 259 -13.22 8.45 5.67
C LYS A 259 -13.38 7.61 6.94
N TYR A 260 -13.83 6.36 6.81
CA TYR A 260 -14.05 5.52 8.00
C TYR A 260 -12.73 5.17 8.71
N LYS A 261 -11.61 5.04 8.00
CA LYS A 261 -10.29 4.79 8.59
C LYS A 261 -9.80 5.99 9.38
N LEU A 262 -9.95 7.20 8.85
CA LEU A 262 -9.61 8.44 9.56
C LEU A 262 -10.49 8.66 10.79
N LEU A 263 -11.80 8.42 10.67
CA LEU A 263 -12.73 8.45 11.82
C LEU A 263 -12.32 7.44 12.89
N HIS A 264 -11.96 6.22 12.48
CA HIS A 264 -11.47 5.19 13.39
C HIS A 264 -10.18 5.62 14.10
N ASN A 265 -9.20 6.15 13.37
CA ASN A 265 -7.94 6.63 13.94
C ASN A 265 -8.17 7.77 14.94
N LEU A 266 -9.03 8.74 14.61
CA LEU A 266 -9.40 9.82 15.52
C LEU A 266 -10.11 9.28 16.78
N ALA A 267 -11.04 8.35 16.62
CA ALA A 267 -11.74 7.69 17.72
C ALA A 267 -10.77 6.91 18.62
N TYR A 268 -9.80 6.24 18.01
CA TYR A 268 -8.75 5.51 18.70
C TYR A 268 -7.85 6.45 19.52
N GLU A 269 -7.47 7.60 18.97
CA GLU A 269 -6.71 8.62 19.69
C GLU A 269 -7.49 9.19 20.89
N HIS A 270 -8.82 9.36 20.78
CA HIS A 270 -9.68 9.67 21.92
C HIS A 270 -9.68 8.54 22.96
N MET A 271 -9.84 7.29 22.52
CA MET A 271 -9.88 6.11 23.39
C MET A 271 -8.58 5.95 24.19
N ARG A 272 -7.41 6.11 23.54
CA ARG A 272 -6.08 6.04 24.19
C ARG A 272 -5.90 7.07 25.31
N ARG A 273 -6.58 8.21 25.20
CA ARG A 273 -6.56 9.29 26.20
C ARG A 273 -7.65 9.13 27.28
N GLY A 274 -8.37 8.01 27.28
CA GLY A 274 -9.48 7.76 28.21
C GLY A 274 -10.73 8.60 27.93
N LEU A 275 -10.80 9.29 26.79
CA LEU A 275 -11.96 10.08 26.36
C LEU A 275 -13.02 9.17 25.73
N TYR A 276 -13.47 8.18 26.50
CA TYR A 276 -14.27 7.06 26.01
C TYR A 276 -15.64 7.48 25.45
N ASP A 277 -16.26 8.52 26.00
CA ASP A 277 -17.58 8.99 25.55
C ASP A 277 -17.50 9.55 24.11
N ALA A 278 -16.49 10.38 23.84
CA ALA A 278 -16.21 10.90 22.50
C ALA A 278 -15.80 9.78 21.53
N ALA A 279 -14.92 8.87 21.96
CA ALA A 279 -14.49 7.72 21.18
C ALA A 279 -15.68 6.83 20.77
N ALA A 280 -16.57 6.50 21.70
CA ALA A 280 -17.77 5.71 21.42
C ALA A 280 -18.69 6.38 20.40
N GLY A 281 -18.81 7.72 20.42
CA GLY A 281 -19.58 8.47 19.44
C GLY A 281 -19.00 8.37 18.03
N LEU A 282 -17.67 8.47 17.89
CA LEU A 282 -16.99 8.35 16.60
C LEU A 282 -16.95 6.91 16.09
N PHE A 283 -16.68 5.92 16.94
CA PHE A 283 -16.73 4.51 16.54
C PHE A 283 -18.14 4.08 16.11
N ARG A 284 -19.21 4.65 16.68
CA ARG A 284 -20.56 4.42 16.18
C ARG A 284 -20.72 4.88 14.73
N GLN A 285 -20.23 6.08 14.39
CA GLN A 285 -20.26 6.57 13.01
C GLN A 285 -19.45 5.66 12.07
N VAL A 286 -18.31 5.14 12.53
CA VAL A 286 -17.54 4.14 11.76
C VAL A 286 -18.40 2.89 11.51
N MET A 287 -19.05 2.35 12.55
CA MET A 287 -19.92 1.17 12.45
C MET A 287 -21.11 1.38 11.51
N GLU A 288 -21.68 2.57 11.44
CA GLU A 288 -22.73 2.93 10.48
C GLU A 288 -22.21 2.88 9.03
N LEU A 289 -21.00 3.41 8.81
CA LEU A 289 -20.34 3.40 7.49
C LEU A 289 -19.90 2.00 7.05
N VAL A 290 -19.56 1.11 7.99
CA VAL A 290 -19.17 -0.29 7.71
C VAL A 290 -20.23 -1.28 8.20
N SER A 291 -21.51 -0.92 8.08
CA SER A 291 -22.63 -1.65 8.70
C SER A 291 -22.83 -3.09 8.23
N ASP A 292 -22.34 -3.46 7.04
CA ASP A 292 -22.28 -4.86 6.62
C ASP A 292 -21.30 -5.61 7.52
N SER A 293 -21.81 -6.60 8.26
CA SER A 293 -20.97 -7.46 9.07
C SER A 293 -19.84 -8.10 8.27
N ASN A 294 -20.02 -8.40 6.98
CA ASN A 294 -19.01 -8.95 6.05
C ASN A 294 -17.92 -7.96 5.64
N HIS A 295 -18.08 -6.68 5.96
CA HIS A 295 -17.04 -5.70 5.71
C HIS A 295 -15.77 -6.06 6.49
N PRO A 296 -14.57 -6.07 5.86
CA PRO A 296 -13.32 -6.48 6.52
C PRO A 296 -12.95 -5.67 7.77
N PHE A 297 -13.43 -4.43 7.84
CA PHE A 297 -13.16 -3.50 8.95
C PHE A 297 -14.19 -3.56 10.10
N TYR A 298 -15.29 -4.33 9.93
CA TYR A 298 -16.40 -4.37 10.89
C TYR A 298 -15.94 -4.78 12.29
N LEU A 299 -15.19 -5.89 12.41
CA LEU A 299 -14.73 -6.39 13.71
C LEU A 299 -13.75 -5.44 14.40
N THR A 300 -12.89 -4.73 13.64
CA THR A 300 -12.00 -3.69 14.18
C THR A 300 -12.80 -2.55 14.84
N ALA A 301 -13.84 -2.08 14.14
CA ALA A 301 -14.68 -1.01 14.63
C ALA A 301 -15.54 -1.46 15.82
N LEU A 302 -16.06 -2.70 15.79
CA LEU A 302 -16.89 -3.27 16.85
C LEU A 302 -16.13 -3.42 18.16
N ASP A 303 -14.92 -4.00 18.12
CA ASP A 303 -14.05 -4.18 19.30
C ASP A 303 -13.78 -2.83 20.01
N CYS A 304 -13.40 -1.82 19.24
CA CYS A 304 -13.12 -0.49 19.77
C CYS A 304 -14.40 0.23 20.25
N TYR A 305 -15.53 0.04 19.58
CA TYR A 305 -16.83 0.57 20.00
C TYR A 305 -17.25 0.00 21.35
N ILE A 306 -17.21 -1.33 21.52
CA ILE A 306 -17.55 -2.01 22.78
C ILE A 306 -16.63 -1.53 23.89
N THR A 307 -15.32 -1.54 23.65
CA THR A 307 -14.31 -1.05 24.61
C THR A 307 -14.63 0.38 25.07
N SER A 308 -14.96 1.27 24.13
CA SER A 308 -15.27 2.67 24.44
C SER A 308 -16.61 2.82 25.16
N CYS A 309 -17.64 2.07 24.78
CA CYS A 309 -18.93 2.08 25.47
C CYS A 309 -18.83 1.54 26.91
N ALA A 310 -18.03 0.50 27.13
CA ALA A 310 -17.73 -0.03 28.46
C ALA A 310 -17.00 1.02 29.33
N GLY A 311 -15.94 1.64 28.79
CA GLY A 311 -15.18 2.68 29.49
C GLY A 311 -16.01 3.93 29.80
N ALA A 312 -16.93 4.31 28.92
CA ALA A 312 -17.85 5.43 29.11
C ALA A 312 -19.10 5.08 29.92
N LYS A 313 -19.33 3.80 30.25
CA LYS A 313 -20.57 3.29 30.87
C LYS A 313 -21.85 3.69 30.11
N ARG A 314 -21.77 3.71 28.77
CA ARG A 314 -22.88 4.14 27.89
C ARG A 314 -23.97 3.09 27.70
N LEU A 315 -23.59 1.81 27.80
CA LEU A 315 -24.48 0.67 27.58
C LEU A 315 -24.47 -0.22 28.82
N PRO A 316 -25.59 -0.90 29.12
CA PRO A 316 -25.63 -1.90 30.17
C PRO A 316 -24.70 -3.09 29.83
N VAL A 317 -24.14 -3.72 30.86
CA VAL A 317 -23.22 -4.86 30.71
C VAL A 317 -23.83 -6.00 29.89
N SER A 318 -25.14 -6.25 30.02
CA SER A 318 -25.86 -7.26 29.25
C SER A 318 -25.81 -7.01 27.74
N GLU A 319 -25.96 -5.75 27.31
CA GLU A 319 -25.89 -5.36 25.91
C GLU A 319 -24.45 -5.43 25.39
N LEU A 320 -23.48 -4.96 26.18
CA LEU A 320 -22.06 -5.07 25.84
C LEU A 320 -21.64 -6.54 25.67
N LEU A 321 -22.10 -7.43 26.55
CA LEU A 321 -21.84 -8.87 26.43
C LEU A 321 -22.48 -9.46 25.17
N ALA A 322 -23.72 -9.09 24.84
CA ALA A 322 -24.37 -9.56 23.62
C ALA A 322 -23.58 -9.16 22.35
N LEU A 323 -23.16 -7.89 22.26
CA LEU A 323 -22.32 -7.40 21.16
C LEU A 323 -20.96 -8.11 21.12
N THR A 324 -20.35 -8.34 22.29
CA THR A 324 -19.05 -9.02 22.40
C THR A 324 -19.13 -10.47 21.92
N TYR A 325 -20.17 -11.21 22.30
CA TYR A 325 -20.38 -12.58 21.83
C TYR A 325 -20.67 -12.65 20.34
N GLN A 326 -21.45 -11.70 19.81
CA GLN A 326 -21.66 -11.59 18.37
C GLN A 326 -20.32 -11.38 17.63
N GLY A 327 -19.50 -10.44 18.11
CA GLY A 327 -18.16 -10.18 17.55
C GLY A 327 -17.24 -11.38 17.66
N LEU A 328 -17.26 -12.10 18.78
CA LEU A 328 -16.47 -13.31 19.01
C LEU A 328 -16.83 -14.43 18.04
N THR A 329 -18.12 -14.74 17.89
CA THR A 329 -18.60 -15.75 16.93
C THR A 329 -18.12 -15.41 15.52
N LEU A 330 -18.29 -14.16 15.10
CA LEU A 330 -17.90 -13.71 13.78
C LEU A 330 -16.38 -13.72 13.57
N ALA A 331 -15.60 -13.38 14.60
CA ALA A 331 -14.15 -13.47 14.57
C ALA A 331 -13.67 -14.93 14.41
N LEU A 332 -14.30 -15.87 15.12
CA LEU A 332 -13.99 -17.31 15.01
C LEU A 332 -14.32 -17.86 13.61
N GLU A 333 -15.49 -17.52 13.05
CA GLU A 333 -15.88 -17.90 11.70
C GLU A 333 -14.88 -17.41 10.64
N ARG A 334 -14.32 -16.22 10.86
CA ARG A 334 -13.35 -15.59 9.94
C ARG A 334 -11.90 -15.94 10.22
N LYS A 335 -11.62 -16.68 11.29
CA LYS A 335 -10.25 -16.93 11.80
C LYS A 335 -9.49 -15.62 12.01
N ASP A 336 -10.18 -14.65 12.59
CA ASP A 336 -9.69 -13.30 12.81
C ASP A 336 -8.94 -13.20 14.14
N ASN A 337 -7.79 -12.55 14.15
CA ASN A 337 -6.94 -12.40 15.33
C ASN A 337 -7.64 -11.68 16.50
N ARG A 338 -8.69 -10.90 16.23
CA ARG A 338 -9.46 -10.18 17.26
C ARG A 338 -10.24 -11.09 18.20
N THR A 339 -10.28 -12.41 17.99
CA THR A 339 -10.78 -13.38 18.99
C THR A 339 -10.15 -13.15 20.37
N ILE A 340 -8.85 -12.80 20.42
CA ILE A 340 -8.16 -12.48 21.68
C ILE A 340 -8.78 -11.26 22.37
N ASN A 341 -9.04 -10.18 21.62
CA ASN A 341 -9.64 -8.96 22.15
C ASN A 341 -11.07 -9.20 22.67
N PHE A 342 -11.89 -9.94 21.92
CA PHE A 342 -13.25 -10.26 22.36
C PHE A 342 -13.26 -11.15 23.61
N ASN A 343 -12.36 -12.12 23.74
CA ASN A 343 -12.23 -12.92 24.97
C ASN A 343 -11.86 -12.05 26.18
N LEU A 344 -10.91 -11.13 26.02
CA LEU A 344 -10.56 -10.16 27.06
C LEU A 344 -11.75 -9.28 27.45
N LEU A 345 -12.54 -8.83 26.47
CA LEU A 345 -13.77 -8.08 26.73
C LEU A 345 -14.77 -8.90 27.53
N VAL A 346 -15.06 -10.15 27.14
CA VAL A 346 -15.98 -11.04 27.88
C VAL A 346 -15.56 -11.18 29.34
N LEU A 347 -14.29 -11.53 29.58
CA LEU A 347 -13.75 -11.74 30.92
C LEU A 347 -13.82 -10.46 31.76
N SER A 348 -13.50 -9.30 31.16
CA SER A 348 -13.55 -8.02 31.86
C SER A 348 -14.97 -7.56 32.18
N LEU A 349 -15.94 -7.77 31.27
CA LEU A 349 -17.34 -7.38 31.45
C LEU A 349 -18.06 -8.25 32.49
N LYS A 350 -17.65 -9.50 32.64
CA LYS A 350 -18.13 -10.40 33.69
C LYS A 350 -17.40 -10.24 35.02
N GLU A 351 -16.37 -9.40 35.06
CA GLU A 351 -15.52 -9.21 36.24
C GLU A 351 -14.80 -10.49 36.70
N GLU A 352 -14.49 -11.40 35.77
CA GLU A 352 -13.75 -12.64 36.02
C GLU A 352 -12.22 -12.37 36.09
N TRP A 353 -11.80 -11.51 37.02
CA TRP A 353 -10.46 -10.92 37.04
C TRP A 353 -9.31 -11.92 37.13
N GLN A 354 -9.47 -13.01 37.90
CA GLN A 354 -8.41 -14.03 38.01
C GLN A 354 -8.17 -14.71 36.66
N THR A 355 -9.24 -15.09 35.96
CA THR A 355 -9.16 -15.67 34.61
C THR A 355 -8.66 -14.64 33.60
N TYR A 356 -9.07 -13.37 33.74
CA TYR A 356 -8.64 -12.26 32.88
C TYR A 356 -7.12 -12.06 32.90
N TYR A 357 -6.50 -11.95 34.08
CA TYR A 357 -5.05 -11.74 34.17
C TYR A 357 -4.25 -12.97 33.71
N ARG A 358 -4.73 -14.19 34.02
CA ARG A 358 -4.12 -15.41 33.48
C ARG A 358 -4.18 -15.44 31.95
N TYR A 359 -5.32 -15.09 31.36
CA TYR A 359 -5.48 -15.03 29.91
C TYR A 359 -4.58 -13.97 29.26
N ILE A 360 -4.35 -12.83 29.94
CA ILE A 360 -3.38 -11.82 29.49
C ILE A 360 -1.98 -12.44 29.38
N GLU A 361 -1.54 -13.13 30.44
CA GLU A 361 -0.20 -13.70 30.57
C GLU A 361 0.03 -14.87 29.59
N GLU A 362 -0.91 -15.81 29.52
CA GLU A 362 -0.74 -17.08 28.80
C GLU A 362 -1.10 -17.01 27.31
N GLU A 363 -2.04 -16.15 26.92
CA GLU A 363 -2.60 -16.13 25.56
C GLU A 363 -2.42 -14.77 24.88
N ALA A 364 -2.86 -13.68 25.53
CA ALA A 364 -2.95 -12.38 24.87
C ALA A 364 -1.59 -11.73 24.59
N LEU A 365 -0.70 -11.63 25.58
CA LEU A 365 0.63 -11.04 25.39
C LEU A 365 1.47 -11.84 24.39
N PRO A 366 1.55 -13.18 24.46
CA PRO A 366 2.20 -13.98 23.42
C PRO A 366 1.66 -13.69 22.02
N HIS A 367 0.33 -13.61 21.88
CA HIS A 367 -0.30 -13.29 20.60
C HIS A 367 0.06 -11.88 20.10
N PHE A 368 0.01 -10.85 20.95
CA PHE A 368 0.35 -9.49 20.52
C PHE A 368 1.83 -9.36 20.16
N ARG A 369 2.72 -10.03 20.90
CA ARG A 369 4.16 -10.08 20.60
C ARG A 369 4.44 -10.76 19.27
N SER A 370 3.77 -11.87 18.95
CA SER A 370 3.95 -12.54 17.65
C SER A 370 3.47 -11.71 16.46
N HIS A 371 2.60 -10.73 16.70
CA HIS A 371 2.05 -9.84 15.67
C HIS A 371 2.64 -8.42 15.70
N GLY A 372 3.56 -8.11 16.64
CA GLY A 372 4.18 -6.79 16.75
C GLY A 372 3.23 -5.65 17.17
N ASP A 373 2.12 -5.95 17.86
CA ASP A 373 1.18 -4.92 18.33
C ASP A 373 1.71 -4.24 19.59
N THR A 374 2.70 -3.36 19.40
CA THR A 374 3.43 -2.64 20.47
C THR A 374 2.49 -1.93 21.44
N TYR A 375 1.41 -1.32 20.96
CA TYR A 375 0.45 -0.64 21.83
C TYR A 375 -0.29 -1.62 22.75
N GLN A 376 -0.81 -2.74 22.23
CA GLN A 376 -1.49 -3.71 23.09
C GLN A 376 -0.53 -4.38 24.06
N ILE A 377 0.71 -4.64 23.63
CA ILE A 377 1.78 -5.15 24.50
C ILE A 377 1.97 -4.19 25.68
N GLU A 378 2.30 -2.92 25.44
CA GLU A 378 2.52 -1.92 26.49
C GLU A 378 1.30 -1.77 27.42
N ARG A 379 0.09 -1.77 26.83
CA ARG A 379 -1.17 -1.63 27.58
C ARG A 379 -1.39 -2.78 28.55
N TYR A 380 -1.21 -4.02 28.09
CA TYR A 380 -1.47 -5.21 28.90
C TYR A 380 -0.33 -5.53 29.85
N GLU A 381 0.92 -5.25 29.49
CA GLU A 381 2.06 -5.31 30.40
C GLU A 381 1.86 -4.35 31.57
N ARG A 382 1.43 -3.10 31.32
CA ARG A 382 1.13 -2.15 32.41
C ARG A 382 0.01 -2.64 33.31
N LYS A 383 -1.08 -3.17 32.75
CA LYS A 383 -2.19 -3.74 33.52
C LYS A 383 -1.75 -4.92 34.39
N LEU A 384 -0.91 -5.79 33.84
CA LEU A 384 -0.41 -6.98 34.53
C LEU A 384 0.58 -6.59 35.64
N LEU A 385 1.44 -5.60 35.39
CA LEU A 385 2.32 -5.03 36.41
C LEU A 385 1.53 -4.43 37.58
N ASP A 386 0.52 -3.60 37.28
CA ASP A 386 -0.37 -3.03 38.30
C ASP A 386 -1.08 -4.12 39.11
N HIS A 387 -1.44 -5.24 38.48
CA HIS A 387 -2.05 -6.38 39.15
C HIS A 387 -1.06 -7.07 40.11
N TYR A 388 0.13 -7.43 39.64
CA TYR A 388 1.14 -8.10 40.48
C TYR A 388 1.59 -7.25 41.67
N LEU A 389 1.71 -5.94 41.47
CA LEU A 389 2.03 -5.01 42.57
C LEU A 389 0.92 -4.99 43.63
N LYS A 390 -0.35 -5.08 43.23
CA LYS A 390 -1.51 -5.13 44.14
C LYS A 390 -1.71 -6.50 44.79
N SER A 391 -1.42 -7.60 44.09
CA SER A 391 -1.54 -8.96 44.61
C SER A 391 -0.35 -9.37 45.49
N GLY A 392 0.75 -8.62 45.45
CA GLY A 392 1.96 -8.89 46.23
C GLY A 392 2.93 -9.86 45.55
N GLU A 393 2.71 -10.21 44.28
CA GLU A 393 3.57 -11.08 43.45
C GLU A 393 4.82 -10.32 42.96
N ARG A 394 5.72 -9.97 43.90
CA ARG A 394 6.87 -9.10 43.64
C ARG A 394 7.86 -9.64 42.61
N ASP A 395 8.10 -10.94 42.60
CA ASP A 395 9.05 -11.56 41.66
C ASP A 395 8.55 -11.42 40.22
N LYS A 396 7.27 -11.72 39.97
CA LYS A 396 6.65 -11.51 38.65
C LYS A 396 6.62 -10.05 38.25
N ALA A 397 6.34 -9.14 39.18
CA ALA A 397 6.40 -7.70 38.91
C ALA A 397 7.81 -7.25 38.51
N LEU A 398 8.85 -7.78 39.16
CA LEU A 398 10.25 -7.50 38.84
C LEU A 398 10.64 -8.06 37.46
N ASP A 399 10.32 -9.33 37.19
CA ASP A 399 10.61 -9.98 35.91
C ASP A 399 9.95 -9.23 34.74
N LEU A 400 8.68 -8.86 34.89
CA LEU A 400 7.96 -8.08 33.89
C LEU A 400 8.59 -6.69 33.71
N SER A 401 8.99 -6.02 34.80
CA SER A 401 9.64 -4.71 34.73
C SER A 401 10.98 -4.77 33.99
N LEU A 402 11.78 -5.81 34.23
CA LEU A 402 13.04 -6.04 33.53
C LEU A 402 12.80 -6.31 32.04
N SER A 403 11.77 -7.08 31.69
CA SER A 403 11.37 -7.32 30.29
C SER A 403 10.97 -6.02 29.57
N ILE A 404 10.20 -5.15 30.24
CA ILE A 404 9.80 -3.85 29.69
C ILE A 404 11.03 -2.96 29.44
N ILE A 405 11.96 -2.90 30.41
CA ILE A 405 13.19 -2.11 30.28
C ILE A 405 14.09 -2.64 29.15
N GLY A 406 14.25 -3.97 29.06
CA GLY A 406 15.05 -4.60 28.01
C GLY A 406 14.52 -4.35 26.59
N ALA A 407 13.19 -4.32 26.42
CA ALA A 407 12.56 -3.99 25.14
C ALA A 407 12.80 -2.53 24.72
N ILE A 408 12.89 -1.61 25.69
CA ILE A 408 13.19 -0.18 25.44
C ILE A 408 14.65 0.00 25.05
N SER A 409 15.60 -0.73 25.67
CA SER A 409 17.03 -0.61 25.37
C SER A 409 17.43 -1.16 24.00
N THR A 410 16.78 -2.23 23.52
CA THR A 410 17.02 -2.75 22.16
C THR A 410 16.60 -1.79 21.04
N GLY A 411 15.78 -0.77 21.34
CA GLY A 411 15.45 0.30 20.40
C GLY A 411 16.51 1.42 20.30
N LEU A 412 17.54 1.39 21.16
CA LEU A 412 18.59 2.42 21.26
C LEU A 412 20.00 1.89 20.94
N GLU A 413 20.21 0.58 20.86
CA GLU A 413 21.55 -0.01 20.73
C GLU A 413 22.11 -0.09 19.30
N ASP A 414 21.31 0.20 18.27
CA ASP A 414 21.77 0.20 16.87
C ASP A 414 21.68 1.60 16.22
N TYR A 415 22.48 2.55 16.72
CA TYR A 415 22.84 3.78 15.99
C TYR A 415 24.34 4.08 16.07
#